data_AF-A0A820Q5Y2-F1
#
_entry.id   AF-A0A820Q5Y2-F1
#
_cell.length_a   1.000
_cell.length_b   1.000
_cell.length_c   1.000
_cell.angle_alpha   90.00
_cell.angle_beta   90.00
_cell.angle_gamma   90.00
#
_symmetry.space_group_name_H-M   'P 1'
#
loop_
_entity.id
_entity.type
_entity.pdbx_description
1 polymer ?
#
loop_
_entity_poly.entity_id
_entity_poly.type
_entity_poly.pdbx_seq_one_letter_code
_entity_poly.pdbx_strand_id
1 'polypeptide(L)'
;EQFIVDCTTIAKNFYTTCGSYTTAVSNITATTGVNVSCSAGFNSTTCPGTMYGSTCVFAHKLCVTCSGSSTVRIRVQSNGLPLFCPFTPSILNEQDIDFEVNFNPTVSVNSLNQNATTTAALSQLLCNIQTEANAPTSANLVSYGTQLTTVAGVSVDGVALMNVNSANDVDPFYPTGGNPTESVDACFGHPNDHYVYHYHIASGCALNPPSGTIASCTGTPSCSSSVATYSISLYNSYRTLTVIGIAKDGHVVYGPYDSTGTQVTSGFDICNGMFYNSNGDYAYFATQTFPYMTGCFGPGNYPNVSVNCSSNAPSSYTKSKYAGHAVSTFSSETLVLVYTITFLMTMVTLKQ
;
A
#
# COMPACT_ATOMS: atom_id res chain seq x y z
N GLU A 1 21.36 -3.01 1.73
CA GLU A 1 21.07 -2.18 2.92
C GLU A 1 20.12 -1.09 2.48
N GLN A 2 19.13 -0.73 3.29
CA GLN A 2 18.23 0.38 3.00
C GLN A 2 18.82 1.67 3.59
N PHE A 3 18.86 2.74 2.80
CA PHE A 3 19.43 4.00 3.25
C PHE A 3 18.35 5.00 3.65
N ILE A 4 18.68 5.88 4.60
CA ILE A 4 17.79 6.95 5.06
C ILE A 4 17.34 7.86 3.91
N VAL A 5 18.20 8.03 2.89
CA VAL A 5 17.90 8.79 1.68
C VAL A 5 16.81 8.13 0.82
N ASP A 6 16.76 6.81 0.77
CA ASP A 6 15.73 6.07 0.02
C ASP A 6 14.38 6.22 0.71
N CYS A 7 14.34 6.03 2.03
CA CYS A 7 13.14 6.28 2.83
C CYS A 7 12.64 7.71 2.65
N THR A 8 13.54 8.69 2.77
CA THR A 8 13.17 10.11 2.61
C THR A 8 12.66 10.42 1.20
N THR A 9 13.19 9.72 0.19
CA THR A 9 12.71 9.84 -1.20
C THR A 9 11.29 9.29 -1.34
N ILE A 10 10.99 8.14 -0.71
CA ILE A 10 9.63 7.60 -0.66
C ILE A 10 8.69 8.54 0.10
N ALA A 11 9.08 9.01 1.29
CA ALA A 11 8.27 9.89 2.14
C ALA A 11 7.87 11.20 1.43
N LYS A 12 8.71 11.72 0.53
CA LYS A 12 8.40 12.91 -0.28
C LYS A 12 7.26 12.72 -1.29
N ASN A 13 6.87 11.49 -1.60
CA ASN A 13 5.71 11.23 -2.45
C ASN A 13 4.38 11.38 -1.71
N PHE A 14 4.40 11.44 -0.38
CA PHE A 14 3.22 11.64 0.45
C PHE A 14 2.93 13.13 0.61
N TYR A 15 1.64 13.49 0.64
CA TYR A 15 1.15 14.85 0.87
C TYR A 15 1.29 15.29 2.34
N THR A 16 2.52 15.24 2.84
CA THR A 16 2.85 15.52 4.23
C THR A 16 2.55 16.97 4.62
N THR A 17 1.90 17.13 5.77
CA THR A 17 1.45 18.39 6.36
C THR A 17 2.28 18.84 7.58
N CYS A 18 3.14 17.98 8.13
CA CYS A 18 3.93 18.27 9.34
C CYS A 18 5.25 19.01 9.09
N GLY A 19 5.56 19.38 7.85
CA GLY A 19 6.72 20.21 7.49
C GLY A 19 8.11 19.58 7.66
N SER A 20 8.21 18.33 8.12
CA SER A 20 9.46 17.58 8.29
C SER A 20 9.31 16.16 7.79
N TYR A 21 10.39 15.62 7.22
CA TYR A 21 10.50 14.20 6.84
C TYR A 21 11.38 13.40 7.81
N THR A 22 11.83 14.00 8.91
CA THR A 22 12.74 13.37 9.88
C THR A 22 12.23 13.45 11.32
N THR A 23 11.14 14.18 11.57
CA THR A 23 10.63 14.42 12.92
C THR A 23 9.13 14.22 12.93
N ALA A 24 8.71 13.09 13.51
CA ALA A 24 7.31 12.78 13.74
C ALA A 24 6.67 13.81 14.69
N VAL A 25 5.38 14.08 14.50
CA VAL A 25 4.60 14.87 15.44
C VAL A 25 4.15 14.01 16.62
N SER A 26 3.88 14.61 17.79
CA SER A 26 3.46 13.84 18.96
C SER A 26 2.05 13.26 18.82
N ASN A 27 1.15 13.98 18.12
CA ASN A 27 -0.22 13.57 17.86
C ASN A 27 -0.69 14.23 16.56
N ILE A 28 -0.98 13.43 15.52
CA ILE A 28 -1.38 13.95 14.21
C ILE A 28 -2.73 14.65 14.24
N THR A 29 -3.69 14.16 15.04
CA THR A 29 -5.03 14.75 15.15
C THR A 29 -5.02 16.16 15.75
N ALA A 30 -3.98 16.52 16.51
CA ALA A 30 -3.79 17.85 17.09
C ALA A 30 -3.10 18.86 16.16
N THR A 31 -2.65 18.45 14.96
CA THR A 31 -2.00 19.34 14.00
C THR A 31 -3.00 20.15 13.18
N THR A 32 -2.56 21.27 12.59
CA THR A 32 -3.42 22.18 11.81
C THR A 32 -3.88 21.59 10.47
N GLY A 33 -3.09 20.70 9.86
CA GLY A 33 -3.40 20.08 8.57
C GLY A 33 -3.55 21.08 7.42
N VAL A 34 -4.20 20.63 6.34
CA VAL A 34 -4.59 21.42 5.17
C VAL A 34 -6.11 21.37 5.04
N ASN A 35 -6.76 22.52 4.93
CA ASN A 35 -8.21 22.58 4.80
C ASN A 35 -8.69 22.07 3.43
N VAL A 36 -9.65 21.15 3.44
CA VAL A 36 -10.43 20.69 2.30
C VAL A 36 -11.83 21.30 2.41
N SER A 37 -12.29 21.95 1.33
CA SER A 37 -13.57 22.68 1.32
C SER A 37 -14.55 22.07 0.32
N CYS A 38 -15.68 21.60 0.82
CA CYS A 38 -16.68 20.84 0.06
C CYS A 38 -18.01 21.57 0.02
N SER A 39 -18.34 22.15 -1.13
CA SER A 39 -19.56 22.95 -1.34
C SER A 39 -20.84 22.12 -1.50
N ALA A 40 -20.71 20.79 -1.65
CA ALA A 40 -21.80 19.84 -1.76
C ALA A 40 -21.38 18.46 -1.23
N GLY A 41 -22.37 17.58 -1.03
CA GLY A 41 -22.15 16.21 -0.53
C GLY A 41 -22.18 16.06 0.99
N PHE A 42 -22.14 17.18 1.73
CA PHE A 42 -22.14 17.19 3.19
C PHE A 42 -23.26 18.03 3.78
N ASN A 43 -23.67 17.66 5.01
CA ASN A 43 -24.56 18.43 5.86
C ASN A 43 -23.96 18.55 7.28
N SER A 44 -24.70 19.19 8.20
CA SER A 44 -24.24 19.40 9.58
C SER A 44 -24.00 18.12 10.39
N THR A 45 -24.52 16.97 9.94
CA THR A 45 -24.30 15.68 10.60
C THR A 45 -23.21 14.84 9.94
N THR A 46 -22.94 15.05 8.65
CA THR A 46 -21.97 14.22 7.91
C THR A 46 -20.59 14.87 7.75
N CYS A 47 -20.48 16.19 7.95
CA CYS A 47 -19.22 16.90 7.83
C CYS A 47 -18.23 16.49 8.94
N PRO A 48 -17.02 15.99 8.61
CA PRO A 48 -16.00 15.64 9.61
C PRO A 48 -15.33 16.87 10.27
N GLY A 49 -15.68 18.07 9.83
CA GLY A 49 -15.13 19.32 10.34
C GLY A 49 -16.22 20.33 10.69
N THR A 50 -16.12 21.54 10.16
CA THR A 50 -17.05 22.65 10.44
C THR A 50 -17.85 23.02 9.20
N MET A 51 -19.16 23.21 9.37
CA MET A 51 -20.01 23.77 8.32
C MET A 51 -19.94 25.30 8.32
N TYR A 52 -19.63 25.88 7.16
CA TYR A 52 -19.73 27.31 6.86
C TYR A 52 -20.83 27.51 5.81
N GLY A 53 -22.06 27.77 6.27
CA GLY A 53 -23.23 27.76 5.38
C GLY A 53 -23.48 26.36 4.82
N SER A 54 -23.40 26.20 3.50
CA SER A 54 -23.50 24.90 2.81
C SER A 54 -22.15 24.23 2.54
N THR A 55 -21.05 24.83 2.97
CA THR A 55 -19.70 24.31 2.72
C THR A 55 -19.18 23.58 3.95
N CYS A 56 -18.87 22.29 3.82
CA CYS A 56 -18.13 21.56 4.84
C CYS A 56 -16.63 21.85 4.68
N VAL A 57 -15.96 22.20 5.77
CA VAL A 57 -14.51 22.40 5.79
C VAL A 57 -13.90 21.50 6.86
N PHE A 58 -13.01 20.61 6.45
CA PHE A 58 -12.26 19.73 7.35
C PHE A 58 -10.76 19.80 7.05
N ALA A 59 -9.93 19.36 7.98
CA ALA A 59 -8.48 19.36 7.80
C ALA A 59 -8.00 17.97 7.39
N HIS A 60 -7.31 17.85 6.27
CA HIS A 60 -6.49 16.69 5.95
C HIS A 60 -5.16 16.77 6.72
N LYS A 61 -4.75 15.70 7.39
CA LYS A 61 -3.53 15.66 8.20
C LYS A 61 -2.76 14.39 7.89
N LEU A 62 -1.52 14.55 7.43
CA LEU A 62 -0.60 13.47 7.13
C LEU A 62 0.83 13.85 7.53
N CYS A 63 1.57 12.93 8.12
CA CYS A 63 2.98 13.08 8.44
C CYS A 63 3.70 11.78 8.16
N VAL A 64 4.64 11.79 7.20
CA VAL A 64 5.48 10.63 6.89
C VAL A 64 6.93 11.00 7.12
N THR A 65 7.56 10.28 8.04
CA THR A 65 8.92 10.60 8.50
C THR A 65 9.81 9.37 8.50
N CYS A 66 11.09 9.61 8.32
CA CYS A 66 12.13 8.60 8.27
C CYS A 66 13.15 8.84 9.38
N SER A 67 13.58 7.76 10.02
CA SER A 67 14.54 7.82 11.13
C SER A 67 15.50 6.62 11.12
N GLY A 68 16.55 6.68 11.94
CA GLY A 68 17.51 5.59 12.13
C GLY A 68 18.72 5.65 11.19
N SER A 69 19.85 5.13 11.68
CA SER A 69 21.14 5.08 10.96
C SER A 69 21.54 3.65 10.56
N SER A 70 21.30 2.66 11.42
CA SER A 70 21.58 1.24 11.14
C SER A 70 20.36 0.49 10.59
N THR A 71 19.19 0.77 11.17
CA THR A 71 17.90 0.28 10.71
C THR A 71 17.05 1.50 10.38
N VAL A 72 16.84 1.72 9.09
CA VAL A 72 15.98 2.82 8.64
C VAL A 72 14.54 2.46 8.93
N ARG A 73 13.82 3.38 9.56
CA ARG A 73 12.41 3.24 9.91
C ARG A 73 11.60 4.30 9.20
N ILE A 74 10.37 3.95 8.85
CA ILE A 74 9.36 4.88 8.37
C ILE A 74 8.21 4.92 9.37
N ARG A 75 7.80 6.13 9.77
CA ARG A 75 6.62 6.38 10.60
C ARG A 75 5.60 7.14 9.80
N VAL A 76 4.37 6.63 9.81
CA VAL A 76 3.22 7.22 9.13
C VAL A 76 2.22 7.62 10.19
N GLN A 77 1.78 8.88 10.14
CA GLN A 77 0.75 9.43 11.01
C GLN A 77 -0.30 10.12 10.14
N SER A 78 -1.56 9.74 10.24
CA SER A 78 -2.66 10.29 9.45
C SER A 78 -3.93 10.43 10.27
N ASN A 79 -4.79 11.38 9.91
CA ASN A 79 -6.16 11.44 10.42
C ASN A 79 -7.17 10.66 9.55
N GLY A 80 -6.72 9.98 8.49
CA GLY A 80 -7.54 9.14 7.62
C GLY A 80 -8.48 9.88 6.66
N LEU A 81 -8.50 11.22 6.67
CA LEU A 81 -9.34 12.02 5.78
C LEU A 81 -8.65 12.29 4.44
N PRO A 82 -9.36 12.22 3.30
CA PRO A 82 -8.79 12.46 1.97
C PRO A 82 -8.49 13.94 1.70
N LEU A 83 -7.71 14.22 0.65
CA LEU A 83 -7.40 15.57 0.15
C LEU A 83 -8.47 16.17 -0.78
N PHE A 84 -9.62 15.53 -0.89
CA PHE A 84 -10.70 15.87 -1.80
C PHE A 84 -12.06 15.74 -1.10
N CYS A 85 -13.15 16.06 -1.80
CA CYS A 85 -14.51 15.95 -1.28
C CYS A 85 -15.14 14.60 -1.66
N PRO A 86 -15.06 13.58 -0.79
CA PRO A 86 -15.58 12.26 -1.10
C PRO A 86 -17.11 12.28 -1.21
N PHE A 87 -17.65 11.30 -1.91
CA PHE A 87 -19.09 11.05 -1.89
C PHE A 87 -19.39 10.04 -0.78
N THR A 88 -19.94 10.50 0.35
CA THR A 88 -20.27 9.62 1.47
C THR A 88 -21.72 9.82 1.90
N PRO A 89 -22.55 8.77 1.88
CA PRO A 89 -23.93 8.88 2.36
C PRO A 89 -24.02 8.95 3.90
N SER A 90 -22.92 8.68 4.59
CA SER A 90 -22.82 8.66 6.05
C SER A 90 -21.78 9.66 6.56
N ILE A 91 -21.72 9.76 7.89
CA ILE A 91 -20.75 10.57 8.63
C ILE A 91 -19.33 10.12 8.27
N LEU A 92 -18.41 11.08 8.27
CA LEU A 92 -16.98 10.83 8.25
C LEU A 92 -16.35 11.23 9.58
N ASN A 93 -15.42 10.42 10.07
CA ASN A 93 -14.65 10.69 11.26
C ASN A 93 -13.15 10.68 10.96
N GLU A 94 -12.40 11.47 11.73
CA GLU A 94 -10.96 11.29 11.81
C GLU A 94 -10.63 9.95 12.49
N GLN A 95 -9.57 9.30 12.01
CA GLN A 95 -8.97 8.13 12.65
C GLN A 95 -7.51 8.46 12.98
N ASP A 96 -7.07 8.22 14.22
CA ASP A 96 -5.65 8.33 14.58
C ASP A 96 -4.87 7.11 14.08
N ILE A 97 -4.40 7.19 12.84
CA ILE A 97 -3.54 6.17 12.21
C ILE A 97 -2.10 6.55 12.51
N ASP A 98 -1.41 5.83 13.38
CA ASP A 98 0.00 6.09 13.70
C ASP A 98 0.76 4.78 13.92
N PHE A 99 1.68 4.48 13.00
CA PHE A 99 2.57 3.33 13.11
C PHE A 99 3.97 3.61 12.59
N GLU A 100 4.94 2.87 13.12
CA GLU A 100 6.34 2.91 12.71
C GLU A 100 6.86 1.50 12.43
N VAL A 101 7.52 1.32 11.28
CA VAL A 101 8.02 0.02 10.79
C VAL A 101 9.43 0.17 10.24
N ASN A 102 10.15 -0.94 10.13
CA ASN A 102 11.37 -0.98 9.33
C ASN A 102 11.03 -0.63 7.88
N PHE A 103 11.76 0.31 7.29
CA PHE A 103 11.53 0.70 5.90
C PHE A 103 12.08 -0.36 4.95
N ASN A 104 11.23 -0.88 4.07
CA ASN A 104 11.53 -1.84 3.01
C ASN A 104 12.48 -2.97 3.46
N PRO A 105 12.12 -3.74 4.51
CA PRO A 105 13.01 -4.74 5.08
C PRO A 105 13.43 -5.77 4.03
N THR A 106 14.69 -6.20 4.07
CA THR A 106 15.17 -7.23 3.12
C THR A 106 14.45 -8.55 3.38
N VAL A 107 13.85 -9.10 2.31
CA VAL A 107 13.15 -10.39 2.32
C VAL A 107 13.73 -11.32 1.25
N SER A 108 13.44 -12.61 1.34
CA SER A 108 13.94 -13.62 0.39
C SER A 108 12.81 -14.48 -0.15
N VAL A 109 12.87 -14.81 -1.44
CA VAL A 109 11.96 -15.78 -2.08
C VAL A 109 12.02 -17.17 -1.43
N ASN A 110 13.11 -17.47 -0.71
CA ASN A 110 13.32 -18.74 -0.02
C ASN A 110 12.86 -18.72 1.45
N SER A 111 12.48 -17.55 1.97
CA SER A 111 12.00 -17.35 3.34
C SER A 111 10.64 -16.67 3.28
N LEU A 112 9.63 -17.47 2.94
CA LEU A 112 8.27 -16.98 2.75
C LEU A 112 7.61 -16.61 4.08
N ASN A 113 6.93 -15.47 4.11
CA ASN A 113 6.05 -15.09 5.21
C ASN A 113 4.71 -15.83 5.13
N GLN A 114 4.26 -16.15 3.90
CA GLN A 114 3.00 -16.83 3.66
C GLN A 114 3.18 -18.02 2.72
N ASN A 115 2.56 -19.15 3.04
CA ASN A 115 2.63 -20.36 2.24
C ASN A 115 1.29 -21.09 2.24
N ALA A 116 0.50 -20.88 1.19
CA ALA A 116 -0.79 -21.53 1.01
C ALA A 116 -0.78 -22.35 -0.29
N THR A 117 -0.94 -23.67 -0.20
CA THR A 117 -0.82 -24.58 -1.37
C THR A 117 -2.15 -25.15 -1.85
N THR A 118 -3.24 -24.87 -1.14
CA THR A 118 -4.59 -25.34 -1.48
C THR A 118 -5.55 -24.15 -1.57
N THR A 119 -6.63 -24.27 -2.33
CA THR A 119 -7.70 -23.23 -2.38
C THR A 119 -8.22 -22.91 -0.99
N ALA A 120 -8.40 -23.91 -0.11
CA ALA A 120 -8.88 -23.68 1.25
C ALA A 120 -7.89 -22.86 2.08
N ALA A 121 -6.60 -23.20 2.05
CA ALA A 121 -5.57 -22.45 2.78
C ALA A 121 -5.41 -21.03 2.22
N LEU A 122 -5.44 -20.89 0.89
CA LEU A 122 -5.32 -19.59 0.25
C LEU A 122 -6.54 -18.71 0.55
N SER A 123 -7.74 -19.29 0.57
CA SER A 123 -8.95 -18.56 0.94
C SER A 123 -8.97 -18.22 2.42
N GLN A 124 -8.50 -19.10 3.31
CA GLN A 124 -8.38 -18.77 4.73
C GLN A 124 -7.43 -17.58 4.98
N LEU A 125 -6.40 -17.45 4.14
CA LEU A 125 -5.47 -16.34 4.19
C LEU A 125 -6.07 -15.08 3.57
N LEU A 126 -6.58 -15.13 2.34
CA LEU A 126 -6.94 -13.92 1.60
C LEU A 126 -8.40 -13.50 1.77
N CYS A 127 -9.30 -14.40 2.18
CA CYS A 127 -10.73 -14.16 2.39
C CYS A 127 -10.99 -14.02 3.90
N ASN A 128 -10.28 -13.08 4.52
CA ASN A 128 -10.32 -12.83 5.95
C ASN A 128 -9.88 -11.40 6.20
N ILE A 129 -10.81 -10.57 6.67
CA ILE A 129 -10.57 -9.15 6.93
C ILE A 129 -9.52 -8.89 8.01
N GLN A 130 -9.20 -9.90 8.83
CA GLN A 130 -8.21 -9.81 9.90
C GLN A 130 -6.79 -10.25 9.50
N THR A 131 -6.58 -10.69 8.26
CA THR A 131 -5.26 -11.21 7.82
C THR A 131 -4.13 -10.20 7.98
N GLU A 132 -4.44 -8.92 7.89
CA GLU A 132 -3.46 -7.85 8.01
C GLU A 132 -3.41 -7.23 9.41
N ALA A 133 -4.06 -7.83 10.41
CA ALA A 133 -4.00 -7.34 11.78
C ALA A 133 -2.56 -7.28 12.31
N ASN A 134 -1.75 -8.28 11.97
CA ASN A 134 -0.39 -8.42 12.45
C ASN A 134 0.61 -8.40 11.29
N ALA A 135 1.51 -7.41 11.29
CA ALA A 135 2.65 -7.40 10.37
C ALA A 135 3.68 -8.50 10.75
N PRO A 136 4.49 -8.98 9.80
CA PRO A 136 5.58 -9.91 10.09
C PRO A 136 6.56 -9.31 11.11
N THR A 137 7.21 -10.14 11.90
CA THR A 137 8.18 -9.67 12.92
C THR A 137 9.34 -8.88 12.32
N SER A 138 9.71 -9.17 11.06
CA SER A 138 10.72 -8.41 10.31
C SER A 138 10.35 -6.94 10.08
N ALA A 139 9.06 -6.61 10.06
CA ALA A 139 8.58 -5.24 9.98
C ALA A 139 8.85 -4.44 11.25
N ASN A 140 9.03 -5.11 12.40
CA ASN A 140 9.23 -4.47 13.71
C ASN A 140 8.16 -3.39 13.99
N LEU A 141 6.90 -3.70 13.69
CA LEU A 141 5.77 -2.78 13.79
C LEU A 141 5.62 -2.26 15.22
N VAL A 142 5.58 -0.93 15.35
CA VAL A 142 5.18 -0.22 16.56
C VAL A 142 3.94 0.58 16.24
N SER A 143 2.85 0.34 16.98
CA SER A 143 1.59 1.08 16.85
C SER A 143 1.51 2.13 17.95
N TYR A 144 1.27 3.38 17.57
CA TYR A 144 1.00 4.49 18.50
C TYR A 144 -0.46 4.95 18.44
N GLY A 145 -1.12 4.73 17.30
CA GLY A 145 -2.50 5.14 17.05
C GLY A 145 -3.53 4.09 17.45
N THR A 146 -4.76 4.27 16.95
CA THR A 146 -5.92 3.42 17.28
C THR A 146 -6.43 2.64 16.06
N GLN A 147 -6.95 1.43 16.31
CA GLN A 147 -7.68 0.61 15.33
C GLN A 147 -6.93 0.32 14.01
N LEU A 148 -5.70 -0.22 14.11
CA LEU A 148 -4.92 -0.64 12.94
C LEU A 148 -5.20 -2.09 12.47
N THR A 149 -6.20 -2.77 13.02
CA THR A 149 -6.44 -4.20 12.79
C THR A 149 -6.76 -4.54 11.34
N THR A 150 -7.54 -3.71 10.66
CA THR A 150 -7.91 -3.93 9.26
C THR A 150 -7.11 -3.05 8.30
N VAL A 151 -6.16 -2.25 8.81
CA VAL A 151 -5.33 -1.36 7.99
C VAL A 151 -4.13 -2.13 7.45
N ALA A 152 -4.09 -2.31 6.13
CA ALA A 152 -2.99 -2.88 5.38
C ALA A 152 -1.84 -1.88 5.21
N GLY A 153 -2.17 -0.59 5.11
CA GLY A 153 -1.21 0.48 4.86
C GLY A 153 -1.87 1.86 4.79
N VAL A 154 -1.14 2.84 4.28
CA VAL A 154 -1.63 4.22 4.09
C VAL A 154 -1.23 4.70 2.71
N SER A 155 -2.16 5.32 2.00
CA SER A 155 -1.92 5.92 0.68
C SER A 155 -1.20 7.26 0.78
N VAL A 156 -0.70 7.76 -0.35
CA VAL A 156 0.02 9.04 -0.44
C VAL A 156 -0.79 10.25 0.02
N ASP A 157 -2.13 10.18 -0.07
CA ASP A 157 -3.09 11.18 0.44
C ASP A 157 -3.54 10.89 1.88
N GLY A 158 -2.89 9.97 2.58
CA GLY A 158 -3.13 9.68 4.00
C GLY A 158 -4.36 8.84 4.30
N VAL A 159 -5.14 8.44 3.31
CA VAL A 159 -6.29 7.55 3.51
C VAL A 159 -5.80 6.14 3.85
N ALA A 160 -6.56 5.42 4.68
CA ALA A 160 -6.23 4.03 5.00
C ALA A 160 -6.36 3.15 3.75
N LEU A 161 -5.32 2.38 3.45
CA LEU A 161 -5.42 1.19 2.63
C LEU A 161 -5.93 0.09 3.56
N MET A 162 -7.22 -0.24 3.47
CA MET A 162 -7.80 -1.30 4.28
C MET A 162 -7.54 -2.65 3.63
N ASN A 163 -7.74 -3.69 4.42
CA ASN A 163 -7.81 -5.05 3.94
C ASN A 163 -8.75 -5.15 2.75
N VAL A 164 -8.35 -5.94 1.78
CA VAL A 164 -9.00 -6.05 0.47
C VAL A 164 -10.36 -6.74 0.49
N ASN A 165 -10.81 -7.18 1.67
CA ASN A 165 -12.12 -7.77 1.89
C ASN A 165 -13.11 -6.79 2.51
N SER A 166 -14.37 -6.95 2.12
CA SER A 166 -15.54 -6.44 2.82
C SER A 166 -15.68 -7.03 4.23
N ALA A 167 -16.59 -6.46 5.02
CA ALA A 167 -16.99 -7.00 6.33
C ALA A 167 -17.54 -8.45 6.30
N ASN A 168 -17.87 -8.98 5.11
CA ASN A 168 -18.33 -10.35 4.90
C ASN A 168 -17.20 -11.32 4.49
N ASP A 169 -15.93 -10.92 4.67
CA ASP A 169 -14.75 -11.71 4.28
C ASP A 169 -14.72 -12.10 2.79
N VAL A 170 -15.27 -11.22 1.95
CA VAL A 170 -15.27 -11.37 0.48
C VAL A 170 -14.79 -10.13 -0.25
N ASP A 171 -14.37 -10.30 -1.50
CA ASP A 171 -14.04 -9.21 -2.40
C ASP A 171 -15.20 -8.19 -2.48
N PRO A 172 -14.99 -6.91 -2.13
CA PRO A 172 -16.05 -5.91 -2.09
C PRO A 172 -16.59 -5.55 -3.48
N PHE A 173 -15.85 -5.82 -4.55
CA PHE A 173 -16.20 -5.42 -5.91
C PHE A 173 -16.66 -6.59 -6.79
N TYR A 174 -16.13 -7.80 -6.54
CA TYR A 174 -16.46 -9.00 -7.30
C TYR A 174 -16.78 -10.20 -6.37
N PRO A 175 -17.69 -10.03 -5.40
CA PRO A 175 -17.95 -11.04 -4.39
C PRO A 175 -18.52 -12.33 -4.98
N THR A 176 -18.25 -13.44 -4.33
CA THR A 176 -18.90 -14.73 -4.60
C THR A 176 -19.97 -15.02 -3.54
N GLY A 177 -20.73 -16.12 -3.72
CA GLY A 177 -21.68 -16.58 -2.70
C GLY A 177 -22.95 -15.74 -2.55
N GLY A 178 -23.22 -14.82 -3.50
CA GLY A 178 -24.41 -13.97 -3.47
C GLY A 178 -24.29 -12.75 -2.55
N ASN A 179 -23.10 -12.44 -2.04
CA ASN A 179 -22.87 -11.23 -1.26
C ASN A 179 -23.01 -9.97 -2.15
N PRO A 180 -23.50 -8.85 -1.60
CA PRO A 180 -23.62 -7.61 -2.34
C PRO A 180 -22.25 -6.98 -2.61
N THR A 181 -22.12 -6.30 -3.75
CA THR A 181 -21.01 -5.40 -4.01
C THR A 181 -21.10 -4.18 -3.09
N GLU A 182 -19.99 -3.73 -2.55
CA GLU A 182 -19.94 -2.50 -1.78
C GLU A 182 -20.09 -1.27 -2.67
N SER A 183 -20.73 -0.23 -2.13
CA SER A 183 -20.90 1.03 -2.85
C SER A 183 -19.76 1.97 -2.52
N VAL A 184 -19.04 2.39 -3.55
CA VAL A 184 -17.92 3.33 -3.44
C VAL A 184 -18.12 4.57 -4.28
N ASP A 185 -17.38 5.62 -3.97
CA ASP A 185 -17.32 6.79 -4.84
C ASP A 185 -16.42 6.55 -6.07
N ALA A 186 -16.38 7.48 -7.02
CA ALA A 186 -15.55 7.36 -8.22
C ALA A 186 -14.03 7.44 -7.94
N CYS A 187 -13.65 7.63 -6.68
CA CYS A 187 -12.29 7.50 -6.15
C CYS A 187 -12.10 6.22 -5.33
N PHE A 188 -13.05 5.29 -5.39
CA PHE A 188 -13.06 3.98 -4.75
C PHE A 188 -13.02 3.97 -3.23
N GLY A 189 -13.35 5.09 -2.60
CA GLY A 189 -13.44 5.13 -1.15
C GLY A 189 -14.87 5.15 -0.65
N HIS A 190 -15.01 4.72 0.60
CA HIS A 190 -16.23 4.78 1.39
C HIS A 190 -15.88 4.70 2.88
N PRO A 191 -16.79 5.13 3.77
CA PRO A 191 -16.65 4.89 5.20
C PRO A 191 -16.96 3.45 5.60
N ASN A 192 -16.30 2.97 6.66
CA ASN A 192 -16.70 1.76 7.38
C ASN A 192 -17.80 2.04 8.42
N ASP A 193 -18.13 1.05 9.25
CA ASP A 193 -19.08 1.15 10.37
C ASP A 193 -18.63 2.10 11.49
N HIS A 194 -17.34 2.43 11.54
CA HIS A 194 -16.75 3.46 12.39
C HIS A 194 -16.60 4.82 11.71
N TYR A 195 -17.18 4.99 10.51
CA TYR A 195 -17.18 6.24 9.74
C TYR A 195 -15.80 6.67 9.22
N VAL A 196 -14.86 5.74 9.13
CA VAL A 196 -13.50 5.98 8.62
C VAL A 196 -13.47 5.73 7.12
N TYR A 197 -13.12 6.76 6.35
CA TYR A 197 -12.94 6.67 4.91
C TYR A 197 -11.69 5.84 4.56
N HIS A 198 -11.82 4.92 3.61
CA HIS A 198 -10.73 4.02 3.24
C HIS A 198 -10.84 3.52 1.80
N TYR A 199 -9.76 2.89 1.32
CA TYR A 199 -9.70 2.23 0.01
C TYR A 199 -9.49 0.73 0.15
N HIS A 200 -10.23 -0.07 -0.64
CA HIS A 200 -9.95 -1.49 -0.88
C HIS A 200 -9.15 -1.73 -2.18
N ILE A 201 -9.11 -0.73 -3.06
CA ILE A 201 -8.41 -0.76 -4.36
C ILE A 201 -7.72 0.57 -4.59
N ALA A 202 -6.66 0.57 -5.40
CA ALA A 202 -5.86 1.76 -5.67
C ALA A 202 -6.70 2.92 -6.21
N SER A 203 -6.64 4.07 -5.53
CA SER A 203 -7.32 5.30 -5.93
C SER A 203 -6.38 6.26 -6.65
N GLY A 204 -6.64 6.52 -7.93
CA GLY A 204 -5.90 7.55 -8.67
C GLY A 204 -6.16 8.97 -8.13
N CYS A 205 -7.27 9.17 -7.40
CA CYS A 205 -7.56 10.45 -6.76
C CYS A 205 -6.58 10.78 -5.62
N ALA A 206 -5.93 9.76 -5.03
CA ALA A 206 -4.85 9.97 -4.08
C ALA A 206 -3.65 10.70 -4.73
N LEU A 207 -3.39 10.48 -6.03
CA LEU A 207 -2.33 11.16 -6.77
C LEU A 207 -2.79 12.48 -7.39
N ASN A 208 -4.01 12.52 -7.89
CA ASN A 208 -4.60 13.70 -8.54
C ASN A 208 -5.98 13.99 -7.94
N PRO A 209 -6.05 14.66 -6.79
CA PRO A 209 -7.31 14.98 -6.14
C PRO A 209 -8.22 15.77 -7.08
N PRO A 210 -9.44 15.29 -7.39
CA PRO A 210 -10.35 16.00 -8.28
C PRO A 210 -10.85 17.28 -7.61
N SER A 211 -11.14 18.30 -8.42
CA SER A 211 -11.80 19.51 -7.94
C SER A 211 -13.29 19.27 -7.71
N GLY A 212 -13.81 19.70 -6.57
CA GLY A 212 -15.24 19.62 -6.24
C GLY A 212 -15.67 18.26 -5.69
N THR A 213 -16.98 18.03 -5.66
CA THR A 213 -17.57 16.81 -5.11
C THR A 213 -17.44 15.65 -6.09
N ILE A 214 -16.95 14.52 -5.59
CA ILE A 214 -16.85 13.28 -6.36
C ILE A 214 -18.24 12.68 -6.58
N ALA A 215 -18.46 12.01 -7.70
CA ALA A 215 -19.68 11.28 -7.96
C ALA A 215 -19.61 9.85 -7.37
N SER A 216 -20.76 9.22 -7.13
CA SER A 216 -20.79 7.77 -6.90
C SER A 216 -20.15 7.01 -8.08
N CYS A 217 -19.49 5.88 -7.81
CA CYS A 217 -19.02 4.96 -8.85
C CYS A 217 -20.19 4.48 -9.72
N THR A 218 -21.37 4.24 -9.13
CA THR A 218 -22.59 3.85 -9.87
C THR A 218 -23.08 4.93 -10.84
N GLY A 219 -22.78 6.20 -10.55
CA GLY A 219 -23.08 7.34 -11.42
C GLY A 219 -22.00 7.63 -12.47
N THR A 220 -20.90 6.88 -12.47
CA THR A 220 -19.76 7.08 -13.35
C THR A 220 -19.63 5.88 -14.29
N PRO A 221 -20.05 5.97 -15.57
CA PRO A 221 -20.19 4.81 -16.45
C PRO A 221 -18.94 3.91 -16.57
N SER A 222 -17.74 4.52 -16.63
CA SER A 222 -16.48 3.77 -16.65
C SER A 222 -16.25 3.00 -15.35
N CYS A 223 -16.53 3.62 -14.20
CA CYS A 223 -16.41 3.00 -12.88
C CYS A 223 -17.42 1.86 -12.70
N SER A 224 -18.70 2.13 -12.97
CA SER A 224 -19.78 1.13 -12.82
C SER A 224 -19.64 -0.06 -13.75
N SER A 225 -18.95 0.09 -14.89
CA SER A 225 -18.73 -1.01 -15.83
C SER A 225 -17.68 -2.02 -15.35
N SER A 226 -16.61 -1.55 -14.71
CA SER A 226 -15.54 -2.37 -14.15
C SER A 226 -14.70 -1.53 -13.22
N VAL A 227 -14.90 -1.70 -11.90
CA VAL A 227 -14.13 -1.01 -10.85
C VAL A 227 -12.64 -1.24 -11.03
N ALA A 228 -12.23 -2.50 -11.25
CA ALA A 228 -10.81 -2.85 -11.40
C ALA A 228 -10.17 -2.23 -12.65
N THR A 229 -10.86 -2.25 -13.79
CA THR A 229 -10.33 -1.63 -15.03
C THR A 229 -10.26 -0.13 -14.89
N TYR A 230 -11.31 0.48 -14.32
CA TYR A 230 -11.36 1.92 -14.11
C TYR A 230 -10.27 2.38 -13.14
N SER A 231 -10.00 1.63 -12.06
CA SER A 231 -8.93 1.93 -11.10
C SER A 231 -7.58 2.09 -11.80
N ILE A 232 -7.19 1.13 -12.64
CA ILE A 232 -5.93 1.21 -13.39
C ILE A 232 -5.94 2.36 -14.40
N SER A 233 -7.09 2.65 -15.02
CA SER A 233 -7.19 3.73 -16.00
C SER A 233 -6.87 5.11 -15.41
N LEU A 234 -7.11 5.33 -14.11
CA LEU A 234 -6.76 6.59 -13.44
C LEU A 234 -5.25 6.83 -13.37
N TYR A 235 -4.43 5.80 -13.58
CA TYR A 235 -2.97 5.87 -13.60
C TYR A 235 -2.38 6.07 -15.01
N ASN A 236 -3.21 6.29 -16.04
CA ASN A 236 -2.73 6.49 -17.41
C ASN A 236 -1.76 7.69 -17.57
N SER A 237 -1.87 8.70 -16.70
CA SER A 237 -0.94 9.84 -16.64
C SER A 237 0.31 9.56 -15.78
N TYR A 238 0.36 8.42 -15.10
CA TYR A 238 1.37 8.02 -14.11
C TYR A 238 2.02 6.68 -14.49
N ARG A 239 2.34 6.52 -15.79
CA ARG A 239 2.95 5.31 -16.36
C ARG A 239 4.44 5.19 -16.04
N THR A 240 4.73 5.16 -14.75
CA THR A 240 6.06 5.03 -14.15
C THR A 240 5.92 4.20 -12.87
N LEU A 241 7.05 3.87 -12.24
CA LEU A 241 7.08 3.27 -10.91
C LEU A 241 6.64 4.31 -9.86
N THR A 242 5.34 4.52 -9.76
CA THR A 242 4.71 5.60 -8.99
C THR A 242 4.37 5.10 -7.59
N VAL A 243 4.87 5.76 -6.55
CA VAL A 243 4.49 5.46 -5.15
C VAL A 243 3.05 5.86 -4.93
N ILE A 244 2.23 4.94 -4.44
CA ILE A 244 0.81 5.20 -4.10
C ILE A 244 0.52 4.98 -2.61
N GLY A 245 1.43 4.35 -1.88
CA GLY A 245 1.33 4.17 -0.44
C GLY A 245 2.49 3.38 0.15
N ILE A 246 2.34 3.05 1.43
CA ILE A 246 3.25 2.20 2.21
C ILE A 246 2.42 1.21 3.02
N ALA A 247 2.80 -0.05 2.99
CA ALA A 247 2.16 -1.11 3.76
C ALA A 247 2.68 -1.11 5.21
N LYS A 248 1.89 -1.70 6.12
CA LYS A 248 2.18 -1.82 7.55
C LYS A 248 3.31 -2.83 7.86
N ASP A 249 3.82 -3.53 6.86
CA ASP A 249 5.07 -4.28 6.96
C ASP A 249 6.31 -3.49 6.52
N GLY A 250 6.12 -2.25 6.04
CA GLY A 250 7.17 -1.33 5.62
C GLY A 250 7.54 -1.40 4.15
N HIS A 251 6.91 -2.28 3.36
CA HIS A 251 7.11 -2.30 1.91
C HIS A 251 6.30 -1.21 1.20
N VAL A 252 6.87 -0.69 0.11
CA VAL A 252 6.23 0.34 -0.72
C VAL A 252 5.06 -0.29 -1.50
N VAL A 253 3.98 0.47 -1.67
CA VAL A 253 2.89 0.14 -2.58
C VAL A 253 3.02 1.03 -3.81
N TYR A 254 3.22 0.42 -4.97
CA TYR A 254 3.32 1.11 -6.26
C TYR A 254 2.01 1.06 -7.04
N GLY A 255 1.85 2.03 -7.94
CA GLY A 255 0.83 2.01 -8.98
C GLY A 255 1.03 0.84 -9.96
N PRO A 256 0.17 0.72 -10.98
CA PRO A 256 0.11 -0.47 -11.81
C PRO A 256 1.21 -0.59 -12.87
N TYR A 257 2.14 0.36 -12.93
CA TYR A 257 3.18 0.44 -13.95
C TYR A 257 4.57 0.25 -13.35
N ASP A 258 5.45 -0.41 -14.09
CA ASP A 258 6.86 -0.53 -13.73
C ASP A 258 7.67 0.71 -14.16
N SER A 259 8.98 0.68 -13.88
CA SER A 259 9.92 1.74 -14.27
C SER A 259 10.03 1.99 -15.79
N THR A 260 9.54 1.07 -16.63
CA THR A 260 9.50 1.20 -18.09
C THR A 260 8.17 1.78 -18.60
N GLY A 261 7.20 1.98 -17.70
CA GLY A 261 5.84 2.40 -18.04
C GLY A 261 4.95 1.27 -18.59
N THR A 262 5.38 0.02 -18.40
CA THR A 262 4.60 -1.17 -18.75
C THR A 262 3.70 -1.55 -17.58
N GLN A 263 2.43 -1.83 -17.85
CA GLN A 263 1.52 -2.29 -16.81
C GLN A 263 1.97 -3.67 -16.33
N VAL A 264 2.11 -3.83 -15.02
CA VAL A 264 2.48 -5.10 -14.41
C VAL A 264 1.24 -5.94 -14.23
N THR A 265 1.19 -7.08 -14.93
CA THR A 265 0.03 -8.00 -14.95
C THR A 265 0.38 -9.42 -14.49
N SER A 266 1.63 -9.68 -14.13
CA SER A 266 2.14 -10.98 -13.69
C SER A 266 3.41 -10.80 -12.86
N GLY A 267 3.91 -11.89 -12.26
CA GLY A 267 5.07 -11.85 -11.37
C GLY A 267 4.73 -11.69 -9.89
N PHE A 268 3.44 -11.71 -9.55
CA PHE A 268 2.91 -11.56 -8.21
C PHE A 268 2.86 -12.89 -7.44
N ASP A 269 3.19 -12.81 -6.15
CA ASP A 269 2.90 -13.86 -5.18
C ASP A 269 1.45 -13.78 -4.68
N ILE A 270 1.06 -14.70 -3.80
CA ILE A 270 -0.28 -14.73 -3.18
C ILE A 270 -0.66 -13.46 -2.41
N CYS A 271 0.31 -12.64 -1.99
CA CYS A 271 0.06 -11.39 -1.28
C CYS A 271 -0.05 -10.18 -2.23
N ASN A 272 0.03 -10.42 -3.54
CA ASN A 272 0.07 -9.40 -4.60
C ASN A 272 1.28 -8.46 -4.47
N GLY A 273 2.38 -8.98 -3.93
CA GLY A 273 3.69 -8.35 -4.02
C GLY A 273 4.62 -9.11 -4.95
N MET A 274 5.71 -8.46 -5.33
CA MET A 274 6.72 -9.02 -6.20
C MET A 274 8.10 -8.44 -5.96
N PHE A 275 9.13 -9.24 -6.27
CA PHE A 275 10.48 -8.74 -6.44
C PHE A 275 10.55 -7.95 -7.75
N TYR A 276 10.94 -6.67 -7.72
CA TYR A 276 10.73 -5.78 -8.88
C TYR A 276 12.00 -5.22 -9.51
N ASN A 277 13.18 -5.49 -8.95
CA ASN A 277 14.46 -5.05 -9.50
C ASN A 277 15.59 -6.06 -9.26
N SER A 278 16.76 -5.81 -9.87
CA SER A 278 17.93 -6.68 -9.76
C SER A 278 18.52 -6.78 -8.36
N ASN A 279 18.19 -5.86 -7.46
CA ASN A 279 18.64 -5.89 -6.07
C ASN A 279 17.83 -6.89 -5.23
N GLY A 280 16.73 -7.43 -5.78
CA GLY A 280 15.81 -8.27 -5.03
C GLY A 280 14.93 -7.47 -4.06
N ASP A 281 14.68 -6.19 -4.35
CA ASP A 281 13.72 -5.42 -3.55
C ASP A 281 12.29 -5.92 -3.82
N TYR A 282 11.49 -5.97 -2.76
CA TYR A 282 10.11 -6.44 -2.76
C TYR A 282 9.14 -5.26 -2.53
N ALA A 283 8.03 -5.24 -3.25
CA ALA A 283 6.99 -4.22 -3.13
C ALA A 283 5.62 -4.77 -3.55
N TYR A 284 4.56 -4.09 -3.14
CA TYR A 284 3.19 -4.34 -3.60
C TYR A 284 2.87 -3.47 -4.81
N PHE A 285 1.96 -3.93 -5.66
CA PHE A 285 1.53 -3.19 -6.85
C PHE A 285 0.00 -3.16 -6.94
N ALA A 286 -0.54 -2.05 -7.43
CA ALA A 286 -1.92 -1.96 -7.86
C ALA A 286 -2.18 -2.89 -9.06
N THR A 287 -3.21 -3.74 -8.99
CA THR A 287 -3.55 -4.71 -10.05
C THR A 287 -5.05 -4.72 -10.36
N GLN A 288 -5.42 -5.35 -11.48
CA GLN A 288 -6.83 -5.51 -11.89
C GLN A 288 -7.51 -6.73 -11.27
N THR A 289 -6.76 -7.57 -10.55
CA THR A 289 -7.25 -8.83 -10.01
C THR A 289 -7.11 -8.82 -8.50
N PHE A 290 -8.05 -9.43 -7.79
CA PHE A 290 -8.00 -9.56 -6.34
C PHE A 290 -6.68 -10.20 -5.90
N PRO A 291 -5.96 -9.66 -4.89
CA PRO A 291 -6.39 -8.67 -3.90
C PRO A 291 -6.25 -7.19 -4.31
N TYR A 292 -5.95 -6.84 -5.57
CA TYR A 292 -5.81 -5.47 -6.11
C TYR A 292 -4.64 -4.63 -5.57
N MET A 293 -4.30 -4.76 -4.28
CA MET A 293 -3.15 -4.15 -3.60
C MET A 293 -2.58 -5.17 -2.60
N THR A 294 -2.09 -4.77 -1.43
CA THR A 294 -1.65 -5.70 -0.38
C THR A 294 -2.82 -6.56 0.10
N GLY A 295 -2.75 -7.88 -0.12
CA GLY A 295 -3.76 -8.83 0.40
C GLY A 295 -3.30 -9.61 1.63
N CYS A 296 -1.99 -9.70 1.82
CA CYS A 296 -1.32 -10.17 3.02
C CYS A 296 0.09 -9.57 3.04
N PHE A 297 0.83 -9.77 4.13
CA PHE A 297 2.22 -9.33 4.20
C PHE A 297 3.16 -10.42 3.69
N GLY A 298 3.70 -10.21 2.49
CA GLY A 298 4.58 -11.13 1.78
C GLY A 298 6.05 -11.05 2.22
N PRO A 299 6.94 -11.84 1.58
CA PRO A 299 6.71 -12.59 0.35
C PRO A 299 5.86 -13.86 0.57
N GLY A 300 5.01 -14.17 -0.40
CA GLY A 300 4.17 -15.36 -0.46
C GLY A 300 4.68 -16.43 -1.42
N ASN A 301 4.09 -17.63 -1.37
CA ASN A 301 4.32 -18.67 -2.36
C ASN A 301 3.55 -18.42 -3.68
N TYR A 302 3.69 -19.35 -4.64
CA TYR A 302 3.13 -19.23 -5.99
C TYR A 302 2.33 -20.50 -6.37
N PRO A 303 1.19 -20.75 -5.72
CA PRO A 303 0.40 -21.95 -5.97
C PRO A 303 -0.39 -21.80 -7.30
N ASN A 304 -0.80 -22.92 -7.87
CA ASN A 304 -1.74 -22.95 -8.99
C ASN A 304 -3.17 -23.23 -8.48
N VAL A 305 -3.67 -22.34 -7.62
CA VAL A 305 -5.00 -22.42 -7.00
C VAL A 305 -5.62 -21.02 -6.94
N SER A 306 -6.94 -20.92 -6.90
CA SER A 306 -7.67 -19.66 -6.75
C SER A 306 -8.30 -19.55 -5.36
N VAL A 307 -8.52 -18.32 -4.89
CA VAL A 307 -9.41 -18.03 -3.76
C VAL A 307 -10.87 -18.30 -4.13
N ASN A 308 -11.72 -18.49 -3.12
CA ASN A 308 -13.16 -18.70 -3.31
C ASN A 308 -14.01 -17.45 -3.07
N CYS A 309 -13.45 -16.36 -2.52
CA CYS A 309 -14.19 -15.16 -2.13
C CYS A 309 -14.22 -14.04 -3.18
N SER A 310 -13.53 -14.22 -4.30
CA SER A 310 -13.53 -13.30 -5.44
C SER A 310 -13.79 -14.06 -6.73
N SER A 311 -14.64 -13.50 -7.59
CA SER A 311 -14.79 -13.94 -8.97
C SER A 311 -13.77 -13.29 -9.92
N ASN A 312 -12.92 -12.39 -9.41
CA ASN A 312 -11.89 -11.66 -10.12
C ASN A 312 -10.47 -11.95 -9.58
N ALA A 313 -10.26 -13.16 -9.07
CA ALA A 313 -8.95 -13.65 -8.66
C ALA A 313 -8.02 -13.87 -9.88
N PRO A 314 -6.69 -13.75 -9.73
CA PRO A 314 -5.76 -14.02 -10.80
C PRO A 314 -5.82 -15.49 -11.22
N SER A 315 -5.61 -15.74 -12.51
CA SER A 315 -5.57 -17.11 -13.05
C SER A 315 -4.37 -17.92 -12.56
N SER A 316 -3.30 -17.26 -12.12
CA SER A 316 -2.11 -17.89 -11.54
C SER A 316 -1.26 -16.89 -10.75
N TYR A 317 -0.53 -17.42 -9.77
CA TYR A 317 0.55 -16.69 -9.09
C TYR A 317 1.88 -17.12 -9.69
N THR A 318 2.73 -16.15 -10.05
CA THR A 318 3.96 -16.42 -10.81
C THR A 318 5.14 -15.67 -10.22
N LYS A 319 6.32 -16.29 -10.23
CA LYS A 319 7.55 -15.61 -9.82
C LYS A 319 7.89 -14.51 -10.82
N SER A 320 8.20 -13.32 -10.32
CA SER A 320 8.84 -12.30 -11.16
C SER A 320 10.22 -12.76 -11.63
N LYS A 321 10.73 -12.16 -12.71
CA LYS A 321 12.10 -12.43 -13.22
C LYS A 321 13.20 -12.09 -12.19
N TYR A 322 12.88 -11.26 -11.20
CA TYR A 322 13.81 -10.82 -10.16
C TYR A 322 13.77 -11.71 -8.91
N ALA A 323 12.77 -12.59 -8.76
CA ALA A 323 12.66 -13.47 -7.61
C ALA A 323 13.89 -14.39 -7.45
N GLY A 324 14.54 -14.79 -8.55
CA GLY A 324 15.76 -15.59 -8.53
C GLY A 324 17.06 -14.78 -8.29
N HIS A 325 16.98 -13.45 -8.31
CA HIS A 325 18.12 -12.56 -8.06
C HIS A 325 18.25 -12.18 -6.59
N ALA A 326 17.38 -12.70 -5.72
CA ALA A 326 17.44 -12.51 -4.26
C ALA A 326 18.74 -13.13 -3.71
N VAL A 327 19.79 -12.31 -3.79
CA VAL A 327 21.12 -12.39 -3.18
C VAL A 327 21.63 -13.83 -3.07
N SER A 328 22.35 -14.28 -4.12
CA SER A 328 23.51 -15.11 -3.82
C SER A 328 24.41 -14.24 -2.96
N THR A 329 24.34 -14.44 -1.65
CA THR A 329 25.33 -13.87 -0.75
C THR A 329 26.66 -14.42 -1.24
N PHE A 330 27.45 -13.58 -1.92
CA PHE A 330 28.87 -13.85 -2.02
C PHE A 330 29.32 -13.96 -0.56
N SER A 331 29.56 -15.18 -0.10
CA SER A 331 30.13 -15.40 1.21
C SER A 331 31.40 -14.55 1.26
N SER A 332 31.66 -13.91 2.39
CA SER A 332 32.89 -13.13 2.59
C SER A 332 34.16 -13.95 2.28
N GLU A 333 34.06 -15.29 2.30
CA GLU A 333 35.10 -16.22 1.86
C GLU A 333 35.48 -16.09 0.38
N THR A 334 34.54 -15.76 -0.53
CA THR A 334 34.87 -15.56 -1.95
C THR A 334 35.57 -14.24 -2.21
N LEU A 335 35.27 -13.18 -1.42
CA LEU A 335 36.01 -11.93 -1.51
C LEU A 335 37.45 -12.09 -1.00
N VAL A 336 37.67 -12.87 0.07
CA VAL A 336 39.02 -13.20 0.56
C VAL A 336 39.83 -13.97 -0.49
N LEU A 337 39.19 -14.84 -1.28
CA LEU A 337 39.87 -15.58 -2.36
C LEU A 337 40.31 -14.64 -3.50
N VAL A 338 39.48 -13.67 -3.88
CA VAL A 338 39.85 -12.68 -4.92
C VAL A 338 40.98 -11.77 -4.43
N TYR A 339 40.93 -11.30 -3.18
CA TYR A 339 42.01 -10.48 -2.63
C TYR A 339 43.33 -11.27 -2.45
N THR A 340 43.27 -12.54 -2.05
CA THR A 340 44.49 -13.38 -1.92
C THR A 340 45.11 -13.73 -3.27
N ILE A 341 44.31 -14.02 -4.31
CA ILE A 341 44.83 -14.27 -5.66
C ILE A 341 45.45 -12.99 -6.25
N THR A 342 44.82 -11.83 -6.05
CA THR A 342 45.35 -10.55 -6.56
C THR A 342 46.67 -10.17 -5.86
N PHE A 343 46.75 -10.38 -4.55
CA PHE A 343 47.97 -10.14 -3.75
C PHE A 343 49.11 -11.11 -4.12
N LEU A 344 48.81 -12.39 -4.36
CA LEU A 344 49.78 -13.37 -4.85
C LEU A 344 50.29 -13.02 -6.26
N MET A 345 49.42 -12.55 -7.16
CA MET A 345 49.86 -12.11 -8.50
C MET A 345 50.73 -10.85 -8.45
N THR A 346 50.48 -9.91 -7.53
CA THR A 346 51.35 -8.73 -7.35
C THR A 346 52.72 -9.12 -6.80
N MET A 347 52.80 -10.11 -5.92
CA MET A 347 54.08 -10.60 -5.40
C MET A 347 54.92 -11.37 -6.42
N VAL A 348 54.29 -12.03 -7.40
CA VAL A 348 55.01 -12.71 -8.48
C VAL A 348 55.59 -11.72 -9.50
N THR A 349 54.94 -10.58 -9.74
CA THR A 349 55.46 -9.54 -10.65
C THR A 349 56.57 -8.69 -10.05
N LEU A 350 56.69 -8.62 -8.71
CA LEU A 350 57.77 -7.91 -8.01
C LEU A 350 59.07 -8.75 -7.86
N LYS A 351 59.12 -9.97 -8.39
CA LYS A 351 60.28 -10.87 -8.34
C LYS A 351 60.95 -11.15 -9.70
N GLN A 352 60.57 -10.44 -10.76
CA GLN A 352 61.27 -10.40 -12.05
C GLN A 352 61.94 -9.05 -12.25
#